data_AF-A0A932FLB7-F1
#
_entry.id   AF-A0A932FLB7-F1
#
_cell.length_a   1.000
_cell.length_b   1.000
_cell.length_c   1.000
_cell.angle_alpha   90.00
_cell.angle_beta   90.00
_cell.angle_gamma   90.00
#
_symmetry.space_group_name_H-M   'P 1'
#
loop_
_entity.id
_entity.type
_entity.pdbx_description
1 polymer ?
#
loop_
_entity_poly.entity_id
_entity_poly.type
_entity_poly.pdbx_seq_one_letter_code
_entity_poly.pdbx_strand_id
1 'polypeptide(L)'
;MLLDAIAATGQGARGLGASSAVLTRFAGAVVRATWSYPRTAYRLWWRSVTNQVRFTAADAIPFVGTVAVAVGGIVIVEASAQAVRFGLSDTLGRLLASVVVRELGPLLTAILVIGRSGTAIAAELAACRVYGETDALEAMGVNPLHYFVLPRILGVGISVAALTLLFDAVTLSSGLLAARLIQKISLADYVGSLRLAMQPWDIVEVSIKGMIAGMGIAALCSFEGLRAGRAPTEIPRAVTRGVVASLLFVVGLAGLFAVVRYTR
;
A
#
# COMPACT_ATOMS: atom_id res chain seq x y z
N MET A 1 12.18 7.01 37.76
CA MET A 1 12.89 6.58 36.53
C MET A 1 12.40 5.23 35.98
N LEU A 2 12.59 4.09 36.65
CA LEU A 2 12.06 2.79 36.18
C LEU A 2 10.52 2.72 36.21
N LEU A 3 9.88 3.30 37.23
CA LEU A 3 8.42 3.36 37.35
C LEU A 3 7.78 4.29 36.30
N ASP A 4 8.45 5.38 35.90
CA ASP A 4 7.98 6.30 34.86
C ASP A 4 8.08 5.66 33.46
N ALA A 5 9.12 4.85 33.22
CA ALA A 5 9.27 4.08 31.98
C ALA A 5 8.19 2.99 31.86
N ILE A 6 7.85 2.30 32.96
CA ILE A 6 6.77 1.30 32.98
C ILE A 6 5.40 1.98 32.82
N ALA A 7 5.18 3.14 33.44
CA ALA A 7 3.96 3.92 33.27
C ALA A 7 3.78 4.47 31.84
N ALA A 8 4.87 4.94 31.21
CA ALA A 8 4.86 5.38 29.81
C ALA A 8 4.58 4.22 28.85
N THR A 9 5.13 3.03 29.14
CA THR A 9 4.87 1.80 28.38
C THR A 9 3.41 1.34 28.57
N GLY A 10 2.86 1.48 29.77
CA GLY A 10 1.46 1.17 30.10
C GLY A 10 0.43 2.14 29.49
N GLN A 11 0.77 3.43 29.38
CA GLN A 11 -0.07 4.42 28.68
C GLN A 11 -0.02 4.23 27.15
N GLY A 12 1.13 3.85 26.59
CA GLY A 12 1.25 3.44 25.19
C GLY A 12 0.38 2.20 24.86
N ALA A 13 0.39 1.18 25.73
CA ALA A 13 -0.43 -0.02 25.59
C ALA A 13 -1.95 0.26 25.67
N ARG A 14 -2.38 1.18 26.55
CA ARG A 14 -3.79 1.61 26.66
C ARG A 14 -4.24 2.47 25.48
N GLY A 15 -3.35 3.31 24.93
CA GLY A 15 -3.59 4.07 23.70
C GLY A 15 -3.73 3.16 22.47
N LEU A 16 -2.96 2.07 22.41
CA LEU A 16 -3.07 1.03 21.38
C LEU A 16 -4.38 0.23 21.49
N GLY A 17 -4.83 -0.08 22.72
CA GLY A 17 -6.13 -0.72 22.98
C GLY A 17 -7.34 0.14 22.59
N ALA A 18 -7.31 1.44 22.90
CA ALA A 18 -8.36 2.37 22.46
C ALA A 18 -8.33 2.60 20.95
N SER A 19 -7.14 2.66 20.34
CA SER A 19 -6.99 2.85 18.89
C SER A 19 -7.44 1.63 18.08
N SER A 20 -7.18 0.41 18.55
CA SER A 20 -7.65 -0.83 17.91
C SER A 20 -9.17 -1.00 17.96
N ALA A 21 -9.81 -0.61 19.07
CA ALA A 21 -11.28 -0.59 19.17
C ALA A 21 -11.94 0.45 18.24
N VAL A 22 -11.29 1.59 18.00
CA VAL A 22 -11.81 2.61 17.09
C VAL A 22 -11.55 2.24 15.63
N LEU A 23 -10.41 1.61 15.32
CA LEU A 23 -10.10 1.07 13.99
C LEU A 23 -11.07 -0.06 13.58
N THR A 24 -11.38 -0.97 14.49
CA THR A 24 -12.38 -2.04 14.25
C THR A 24 -13.79 -1.47 14.07
N ARG A 25 -14.15 -0.44 14.83
CA ARG A 25 -15.41 0.30 14.62
C ARG A 25 -15.43 1.04 13.29
N PHE A 26 -14.32 1.60 12.85
CA PHE A 26 -14.19 2.28 11.55
C PHE A 26 -14.26 1.29 10.38
N ALA A 27 -13.59 0.15 10.47
CA ALA A 27 -13.71 -0.93 9.50
C ALA A 27 -15.17 -1.42 9.40
N GLY A 28 -15.84 -1.62 10.53
CA GLY A 28 -17.27 -1.94 10.56
C GLY A 28 -18.15 -0.82 9.98
N ALA A 29 -17.78 0.44 10.19
CA ALA A 29 -18.48 1.59 9.61
C ALA A 29 -18.31 1.66 8.09
N VAL A 30 -17.10 1.40 7.56
CA VAL A 30 -16.82 1.32 6.12
C VAL A 30 -17.64 0.23 5.44
N VAL A 31 -17.70 -0.96 6.06
CA VAL A 31 -18.50 -2.09 5.52
C VAL A 31 -19.98 -1.75 5.47
N ARG A 32 -20.54 -1.22 6.58
CA ARG A 32 -21.96 -0.81 6.64
C ARG A 32 -22.27 0.35 5.70
N ALA A 33 -21.34 1.29 5.59
CA ALA A 33 -21.42 2.45 4.70
C ALA A 33 -21.45 2.02 3.22
N THR A 34 -20.64 1.04 2.85
CA THR A 34 -20.66 0.45 1.50
C THR A 34 -22.01 -0.19 1.18
N TRP A 35 -22.62 -0.86 2.17
CA TRP A 35 -23.90 -1.55 2.01
C TRP A 35 -25.12 -0.60 1.94
N SER A 36 -25.05 0.55 2.59
CA SER A 36 -26.17 1.48 2.76
C SER A 36 -26.19 2.61 1.73
N TYR A 37 -25.31 2.57 0.71
CA TYR A 37 -25.15 3.67 -0.23
C TYR A 37 -26.35 3.79 -1.20
N PRO A 38 -27.02 4.94 -1.28
CA PRO A 38 -28.19 5.11 -2.13
C PRO A 38 -27.82 5.00 -3.61
N ARG A 39 -28.48 4.08 -4.33
CA ARG A 39 -28.21 3.76 -5.76
C ARG A 39 -28.28 4.99 -6.68
N THR A 40 -29.04 6.03 -6.32
CA THR A 40 -29.21 7.28 -7.08
C THR A 40 -27.93 8.10 -7.23
N ALA A 41 -26.95 7.97 -6.33
CA ALA A 41 -25.70 8.73 -6.35
C ALA A 41 -24.52 8.01 -7.04
N TYR A 42 -24.76 6.83 -7.64
CA TYR A 42 -23.71 5.97 -8.21
C TYR A 42 -22.85 6.68 -9.27
N ARG A 43 -23.44 7.53 -10.11
CA ARG A 43 -22.71 8.24 -11.18
C ARG A 43 -21.68 9.24 -10.65
N LEU A 44 -22.01 9.94 -9.56
CA LEU A 44 -21.10 10.89 -8.91
C LEU A 44 -19.99 10.14 -8.19
N TRP A 45 -20.34 9.05 -7.50
CA TRP A 45 -19.39 8.20 -6.81
C TRP A 45 -18.34 7.59 -7.76
N TRP A 46 -18.75 7.08 -8.93
CA TRP A 46 -17.81 6.50 -9.89
C TRP A 46 -16.86 7.53 -10.52
N ARG A 47 -17.33 8.77 -10.69
CA ARG A 47 -16.44 9.88 -11.07
C ARG A 47 -15.36 10.12 -10.01
N SER A 48 -15.73 10.13 -8.72
CA SER A 48 -14.75 10.29 -7.63
C SER A 48 -13.76 9.13 -7.57
N VAL A 49 -14.20 7.89 -7.77
CA VAL A 49 -13.31 6.72 -7.84
C VAL A 49 -12.34 6.84 -9.01
N THR A 50 -12.81 7.19 -10.20
CA THR A 50 -11.91 7.36 -11.37
C THR A 50 -10.90 8.48 -11.17
N ASN A 51 -11.29 9.58 -10.54
CA ASN A 51 -10.37 10.66 -10.19
C ASN A 51 -9.32 10.19 -9.18
N GLN A 52 -9.71 9.41 -8.18
CA GLN A 52 -8.78 8.82 -7.23
C GLN A 52 -7.79 7.88 -7.91
N VAL A 53 -8.26 7.07 -8.87
CA VAL A 53 -7.40 6.17 -9.64
C VAL A 53 -6.40 6.94 -10.48
N ARG A 54 -6.82 8.02 -11.14
CA ARG A 54 -5.91 8.89 -11.91
C ARG A 54 -4.83 9.50 -11.02
N PHE A 55 -5.23 10.10 -9.89
CA PHE A 55 -4.30 10.72 -8.95
C PHE A 55 -3.33 9.73 -8.29
N THR A 56 -3.83 8.56 -7.90
CA THR A 56 -3.06 7.57 -7.12
C THR A 56 -2.24 6.65 -8.00
N ALA A 57 -2.78 6.20 -9.14
CA ALA A 57 -2.07 5.32 -10.07
C ALA A 57 -1.38 6.11 -11.19
N ALA A 58 -2.14 6.77 -12.07
CA ALA A 58 -1.60 7.33 -13.31
C ALA A 58 -0.48 8.34 -13.05
N ASP A 59 -0.71 9.28 -12.13
CA ASP A 59 0.28 10.30 -11.80
C ASP A 59 1.48 9.71 -11.02
N ALA A 60 1.35 8.51 -10.45
CA ALA A 60 2.39 7.80 -9.70
C ALA A 60 3.28 6.89 -10.56
N ILE A 61 2.88 6.59 -11.80
CA ILE A 61 3.64 5.71 -12.71
C ILE A 61 5.11 6.11 -12.83
N PRO A 62 5.49 7.38 -13.09
CA PRO A 62 6.89 7.74 -13.28
C PRO A 62 7.74 7.51 -12.03
N PHE A 63 7.18 7.84 -10.85
CA PHE A 63 7.84 7.65 -9.57
C PHE A 63 8.01 6.16 -9.24
N VAL A 64 6.92 5.39 -9.31
CA VAL A 64 6.91 3.95 -9.02
C VAL A 64 7.80 3.19 -10.01
N GLY A 65 7.73 3.53 -11.30
CA GLY A 65 8.55 2.92 -12.35
C GLY A 65 10.04 3.18 -12.16
N THR A 66 10.43 4.40 -11.76
CA THR A 66 11.84 4.71 -11.49
C THR A 66 12.40 3.87 -10.34
N VAL A 67 11.62 3.73 -9.25
CA VAL A 67 12.00 2.87 -8.12
C VAL A 67 12.04 1.40 -8.56
N ALA A 68 11.08 0.94 -9.35
CA ALA A 68 11.03 -0.44 -9.87
C ALA A 68 12.28 -0.80 -10.70
N VAL A 69 12.75 0.11 -11.55
CA VAL A 69 14.00 -0.05 -12.32
C VAL A 69 15.21 -0.14 -11.37
N ALA A 70 15.31 0.78 -10.41
CA ALA A 70 16.43 0.78 -9.47
C ALA A 70 16.47 -0.53 -8.66
N VAL A 71 15.31 -0.98 -8.15
CA VAL A 71 15.20 -2.23 -7.38
C VAL A 71 15.57 -3.44 -8.23
N GLY A 72 15.08 -3.55 -9.47
CA GLY A 72 15.41 -4.66 -10.36
C GLY A 72 16.91 -4.76 -10.66
N GLY A 73 17.55 -3.64 -10.96
CA GLY A 73 18.99 -3.57 -11.20
C GLY A 73 19.81 -3.94 -9.96
N ILE A 74 19.51 -3.31 -8.80
CA ILE A 74 20.24 -3.54 -7.55
C ILE A 74 20.14 -5.01 -7.13
N VAL A 75 18.93 -5.58 -7.14
CA VAL A 75 18.73 -6.98 -6.71
C VAL A 75 19.52 -7.94 -7.60
N ILE A 76 19.58 -7.72 -8.91
CA ILE A 76 20.36 -8.57 -9.80
C ILE A 76 21.86 -8.42 -9.61
N VAL A 77 22.36 -7.20 -9.41
CA VAL A 77 23.79 -6.98 -9.11
C VAL A 77 24.18 -7.78 -7.87
N GLU A 78 23.42 -7.64 -6.79
CA GLU A 78 23.67 -8.31 -5.52
C GLU A 78 23.50 -9.83 -5.62
N ALA A 79 22.41 -10.30 -6.22
CA ALA A 79 22.15 -11.72 -6.40
C ALA A 79 23.22 -12.37 -7.27
N SER A 80 23.69 -11.69 -8.33
CA SER A 80 24.76 -12.20 -9.21
C SER A 80 26.08 -12.35 -8.46
N ALA A 81 26.44 -11.38 -7.61
CA ALA A 81 27.64 -11.46 -6.78
C ALA A 81 27.59 -12.66 -5.83
N GLN A 82 26.41 -13.02 -5.32
CA GLN A 82 26.22 -14.22 -4.50
C GLN A 82 26.19 -15.50 -5.32
N ALA A 83 25.55 -15.51 -6.48
CA ALA A 83 25.43 -16.70 -7.33
C ALA A 83 26.80 -17.23 -7.80
N VAL A 84 27.74 -16.33 -8.13
CA VAL A 84 29.13 -16.71 -8.47
C VAL A 84 29.83 -17.39 -7.30
N ARG A 85 29.56 -16.99 -6.06
CA ARG A 85 30.17 -17.59 -4.86
C ARG A 85 29.67 -19.00 -4.57
N PHE A 86 28.42 -19.29 -4.90
CA PHE A 86 27.78 -20.59 -4.63
C PHE A 86 27.63 -21.48 -5.87
N GLY A 87 28.05 -21.02 -7.06
CA GLY A 87 27.91 -21.76 -8.31
C GLY A 87 26.45 -21.90 -8.78
N LEU A 88 25.55 -20.99 -8.38
CA LEU A 88 24.10 -21.10 -8.57
C LEU A 88 23.53 -20.09 -9.59
N SER A 89 24.27 -19.80 -10.67
CA SER A 89 23.92 -18.77 -11.66
C SER A 89 22.51 -18.93 -12.27
N ASP A 90 22.00 -20.16 -12.37
CA ASP A 90 20.68 -20.45 -12.95
C ASP A 90 19.49 -20.07 -12.05
N THR A 91 19.74 -19.75 -10.78
CA THR A 91 18.69 -19.43 -9.78
C THR A 91 18.34 -17.95 -9.67
N LEU A 92 19.05 -17.06 -10.37
CA LEU A 92 18.83 -15.60 -10.30
C LEU A 92 17.41 -15.19 -10.70
N GLY A 93 16.87 -15.77 -11.77
CA GLY A 93 15.49 -15.54 -12.20
C GLY A 93 14.45 -16.04 -11.18
N ARG A 94 14.77 -17.15 -10.48
CA ARG A 94 13.90 -17.66 -9.41
C ARG A 94 13.86 -16.72 -8.22
N LEU A 95 15.00 -16.16 -7.82
CA LEU A 95 15.12 -15.21 -6.71
C LEU A 95 14.28 -13.94 -6.96
N LEU A 96 14.39 -13.36 -8.17
CA LEU A 96 13.58 -12.19 -8.54
C LEU A 96 12.07 -12.50 -8.49
N ALA A 97 11.65 -13.60 -9.09
CA ALA A 97 10.23 -13.99 -9.07
C ALA A 97 9.73 -14.33 -7.66
N SER A 98 10.50 -15.09 -6.88
CA SER A 98 10.02 -15.63 -5.61
C SER A 98 10.06 -14.61 -4.49
N VAL A 99 11.06 -13.73 -4.45
CA VAL A 99 11.23 -12.75 -3.37
C VAL A 99 10.72 -11.39 -3.80
N VAL A 100 11.14 -10.92 -4.98
CA VAL A 100 10.83 -9.55 -5.37
C VAL A 100 9.37 -9.43 -5.80
N VAL A 101 8.93 -10.22 -6.77
CA VAL A 101 7.54 -10.11 -7.27
C VAL A 101 6.51 -10.52 -6.21
N ARG A 102 6.69 -11.64 -5.52
CA ARG A 102 5.67 -12.17 -4.59
C ARG A 102 5.53 -11.40 -3.29
N GLU A 103 6.63 -10.85 -2.77
CA GLU A 103 6.65 -10.25 -1.43
C GLU A 103 7.04 -8.77 -1.47
N LEU A 104 8.17 -8.42 -2.08
CA LEU A 104 8.64 -7.04 -2.08
C LEU A 104 7.81 -6.14 -3.01
N GLY A 105 7.27 -6.64 -4.11
CA GLY A 105 6.47 -5.88 -5.07
C GLY A 105 5.28 -5.20 -4.41
N PRO A 106 4.33 -5.96 -3.82
CA PRO A 106 3.21 -5.41 -3.06
C PRO A 106 3.64 -4.49 -1.91
N LEU A 107 4.67 -4.89 -1.16
CA LEU A 107 5.14 -4.14 0.01
C LEU A 107 5.73 -2.78 -0.38
N LEU A 108 6.64 -2.77 -1.35
CA LEU A 108 7.32 -1.55 -1.81
C LEU A 108 6.32 -0.61 -2.49
N THR A 109 5.46 -1.12 -3.38
CA THR A 109 4.42 -0.27 -4.00
C THR A 109 3.48 0.34 -2.96
N ALA A 110 3.05 -0.42 -1.97
CA ALA A 110 2.24 0.10 -0.88
C ALA A 110 2.97 1.20 -0.07
N ILE A 111 4.26 1.02 0.25
CA ILE A 111 5.07 2.05 0.94
C ILE A 111 5.18 3.33 0.11
N LEU A 112 5.43 3.21 -1.20
CA LEU A 112 5.50 4.36 -2.11
C LEU A 112 4.16 5.12 -2.17
N VAL A 113 3.04 4.39 -2.20
CA VAL A 113 1.68 4.97 -2.21
C VAL A 113 1.33 5.60 -0.87
N ILE A 114 1.75 5.04 0.26
CA ILE A 114 1.61 5.67 1.59
C ILE A 114 2.28 7.05 1.59
N GLY A 115 3.53 7.12 1.13
CA GLY A 115 4.31 8.36 1.14
C GLY A 115 3.74 9.45 0.25
N ARG A 116 3.20 9.09 -0.93
CA ARG A 116 2.68 10.05 -1.91
C ARG A 116 1.19 10.35 -1.73
N SER A 117 0.35 9.33 -1.84
CA SER A 117 -1.11 9.50 -1.88
C SER A 117 -1.72 9.37 -0.48
N GLY A 118 -1.18 8.52 0.38
CA GLY A 118 -1.64 8.40 1.78
C GLY A 118 -1.45 9.70 2.57
N THR A 119 -0.28 10.34 2.44
CA THR A 119 0.01 11.65 3.05
C THR A 119 -0.95 12.73 2.54
N ALA A 120 -1.16 12.80 1.22
CA ALA A 120 -2.08 13.75 0.61
C ALA A 120 -3.52 13.55 1.11
N ILE A 121 -4.00 12.30 1.15
CA ILE A 121 -5.34 11.96 1.65
C ILE A 121 -5.51 12.37 3.12
N ALA A 122 -4.53 12.06 3.97
CA ALA A 122 -4.59 12.41 5.39
C ALA A 122 -4.55 13.93 5.59
N ALA A 123 -3.71 14.64 4.84
CA ALA A 123 -3.59 16.10 4.91
C ALA A 123 -4.88 16.79 4.46
N GLU A 124 -5.45 16.36 3.34
CA GLU A 124 -6.69 16.92 2.80
C GLU A 124 -7.86 16.73 3.78
N LEU A 125 -8.04 15.53 4.32
CA LEU A 125 -9.14 15.26 5.26
C LEU A 125 -8.94 15.96 6.61
N ALA A 126 -7.70 16.08 7.08
CA ALA A 126 -7.38 16.89 8.24
C ALA A 126 -7.69 18.37 8.00
N ALA A 127 -7.38 18.91 6.81
CA ALA A 127 -7.73 20.27 6.45
C ALA A 127 -9.25 20.47 6.42
N CYS A 128 -10.01 19.58 5.77
CA CYS A 128 -11.48 19.61 5.78
C CYS A 128 -12.05 19.59 7.21
N ARG A 129 -11.39 18.89 8.14
CA ARG A 129 -11.79 18.84 9.55
C ARG A 129 -11.48 20.14 10.29
N VAL A 130 -10.28 20.68 10.10
CA VAL A 130 -9.81 21.94 10.69
C VAL A 130 -10.69 23.12 10.25
N TYR A 131 -11.01 23.20 8.96
CA TYR A 131 -11.83 24.27 8.38
C TYR A 131 -13.34 24.06 8.53
N GLY A 132 -13.79 22.97 9.16
CA GLY A 132 -15.20 22.74 9.45
C GLY A 132 -16.05 22.27 8.26
N GLU A 133 -15.43 21.92 7.13
CA GLU A 133 -16.14 21.40 5.95
C GLU A 133 -16.86 20.07 6.27
N THR A 134 -16.27 19.25 7.14
CA THR A 134 -16.92 18.01 7.62
C THR A 134 -18.23 18.27 8.36
N ASP A 135 -18.31 19.30 9.22
CA ASP A 135 -19.56 19.63 9.94
C ASP A 135 -20.56 20.32 9.02
N ALA A 136 -20.09 21.09 8.05
CA ALA A 136 -20.95 21.67 7.02
C ALA A 136 -21.67 20.58 6.20
N LEU A 137 -20.97 19.50 5.84
CA LEU A 137 -21.58 18.34 5.19
C LEU A 137 -22.61 17.65 6.08
N GLU A 138 -22.31 17.46 7.37
CA GLU A 138 -23.26 16.88 8.33
C GLU A 138 -24.51 17.76 8.49
N ALA A 139 -24.35 19.09 8.53
CA ALA A 139 -25.45 20.05 8.59
C ALA A 139 -26.34 20.01 7.34
N MET A 140 -25.78 19.66 6.17
CA MET A 140 -26.52 19.43 4.93
C MET A 140 -27.16 18.03 4.85
N GLY A 141 -27.04 17.21 5.89
CA GLY A 141 -27.57 15.83 5.92
C GLY A 141 -26.74 14.83 5.11
N VAL A 142 -25.53 15.18 4.70
CA VAL A 142 -24.63 14.31 3.94
C VAL A 142 -23.64 13.64 4.88
N ASN A 143 -23.59 12.31 4.88
CA ASN A 143 -22.63 11.58 5.69
C ASN A 143 -21.19 11.75 5.14
N PRO A 144 -20.25 12.35 5.90
CA PRO A 144 -18.89 12.60 5.43
C PRO A 144 -18.12 11.32 5.08
N LEU A 145 -18.41 10.19 5.75
CA LEU A 145 -17.76 8.91 5.45
C LEU A 145 -18.13 8.39 4.06
N HIS A 146 -19.39 8.54 3.66
CA HIS A 146 -19.86 8.14 2.33
C HIS A 146 -19.24 9.01 1.24
N TYR A 147 -19.10 10.31 1.50
CA TYR A 147 -18.62 11.27 0.52
C TYR A 147 -17.10 11.21 0.35
N PHE A 148 -16.35 11.21 1.46
CA PHE A 148 -14.89 11.27 1.42
C PHE A 148 -14.22 9.90 1.37
N VAL A 149 -14.65 8.94 2.19
CA VAL A 149 -13.84 7.75 2.50
C VAL A 149 -14.08 6.62 1.51
N LEU A 150 -15.34 6.27 1.22
CA LEU A 150 -15.68 5.16 0.33
C LEU A 150 -15.04 5.22 -1.06
N PRO A 151 -15.13 6.35 -1.81
CA PRO A 151 -14.51 6.41 -3.14
C PRO A 151 -12.98 6.30 -3.07
N ARG A 152 -12.37 6.79 -1.98
CA ARG A 152 -10.92 6.69 -1.76
C ARG A 152 -10.49 5.25 -1.52
N ILE A 153 -11.24 4.49 -0.72
CA ILE A 153 -10.91 3.09 -0.41
C ILE A 153 -10.85 2.24 -1.67
N LEU A 154 -11.88 2.31 -2.53
CA LEU A 154 -11.86 1.54 -3.78
C LEU A 154 -10.85 2.09 -4.78
N GLY A 155 -10.77 3.42 -4.92
CA GLY A 155 -9.84 4.05 -5.87
C GLY A 155 -8.39 3.71 -5.56
N VAL A 156 -7.97 3.85 -4.31
CA VAL A 156 -6.60 3.52 -3.87
C VAL A 156 -6.35 2.01 -3.89
N GLY A 157 -7.33 1.18 -3.52
CA GLY A 157 -7.22 -0.27 -3.64
C GLY A 157 -6.91 -0.72 -5.07
N ILE A 158 -7.72 -0.26 -6.03
CA ILE A 158 -7.50 -0.55 -7.46
C ILE A 158 -6.16 0.01 -7.94
N SER A 159 -5.80 1.22 -7.51
CA SER A 159 -4.52 1.83 -7.87
C SER A 159 -3.32 1.05 -7.37
N VAL A 160 -3.31 0.60 -6.12
CA VAL A 160 -2.18 -0.17 -5.59
C VAL A 160 -2.06 -1.50 -6.31
N ALA A 161 -3.15 -2.23 -6.52
CA ALA A 161 -3.11 -3.49 -7.28
C ALA A 161 -2.53 -3.29 -8.70
N ALA A 162 -2.98 -2.26 -9.43
CA ALA A 162 -2.47 -1.96 -10.76
C ALA A 162 -0.99 -1.51 -10.74
N LEU A 163 -0.61 -0.69 -9.77
CA LEU A 163 0.77 -0.23 -9.61
C LEU A 163 1.71 -1.36 -9.21
N THR A 164 1.27 -2.33 -8.41
CA THR A 164 2.05 -3.51 -8.05
C THR A 164 2.39 -4.33 -9.29
N LEU A 165 1.40 -4.62 -10.14
CA LEU A 165 1.64 -5.33 -11.39
C LEU A 165 2.61 -4.59 -12.32
N LEU A 166 2.47 -3.27 -12.41
CA LEU A 166 3.39 -2.43 -13.18
C LEU A 166 4.80 -2.47 -12.59
N PHE A 167 4.93 -2.35 -11.27
CA PHE A 167 6.19 -2.40 -10.56
C PHE A 167 6.90 -3.73 -10.85
N ASP A 168 6.20 -4.85 -10.70
CA ASP A 168 6.77 -6.17 -10.95
C ASP A 168 7.21 -6.35 -12.41
N ALA A 169 6.39 -5.91 -13.37
CA ALA A 169 6.75 -5.97 -14.78
C ALA A 169 8.01 -5.14 -15.11
N VAL A 170 8.11 -3.94 -14.56
CA VAL A 170 9.28 -3.05 -14.76
C VAL A 170 10.52 -3.60 -14.05
N THR A 171 10.36 -4.11 -12.83
CA THR A 171 11.45 -4.73 -12.05
C THR A 171 12.00 -5.97 -12.73
N LEU A 172 11.15 -6.86 -13.26
CA LEU A 172 11.59 -8.02 -14.04
C LEU A 172 12.31 -7.61 -15.34
N SER A 173 11.78 -6.60 -16.04
CA SER A 173 12.39 -6.10 -17.28
C SER A 173 13.76 -5.47 -17.02
N SER A 174 13.88 -4.68 -15.95
CA SER A 174 15.15 -4.09 -15.52
C SER A 174 16.15 -5.15 -15.05
N GLY A 175 15.69 -6.15 -14.29
CA GLY A 175 16.51 -7.27 -13.85
C GLY A 175 17.08 -8.09 -15.01
N LEU A 176 16.28 -8.35 -16.05
CA LEU A 176 16.74 -8.99 -17.28
C LEU A 176 17.85 -8.17 -17.97
N LEU A 177 17.66 -6.85 -18.08
CA LEU A 177 18.65 -5.97 -18.69
C LEU A 177 19.97 -5.98 -17.90
N ALA A 178 19.91 -5.90 -16.57
CA ALA A 178 21.08 -5.97 -15.71
C ALA A 178 21.78 -7.35 -15.82
N ALA A 179 21.02 -8.44 -15.81
CA ALA A 179 21.56 -9.80 -15.89
C ALA A 179 22.29 -10.05 -17.22
N ARG A 180 21.75 -9.50 -18.32
CA ARG A 180 22.38 -9.52 -19.65
C ARG A 180 23.70 -8.77 -19.67
N LEU A 181 23.73 -7.56 -19.11
CA LEU A 181 24.90 -6.68 -19.17
C LEU A 181 26.04 -7.17 -18.26
N ILE A 182 25.72 -7.74 -17.10
CA ILE A 182 26.70 -8.11 -16.08
C ILE A 182 27.17 -9.56 -16.24
N GLN A 183 26.22 -10.50 -16.32
CA GLN A 183 26.49 -11.94 -16.27
C GLN A 183 26.37 -12.62 -17.64
N LYS A 184 26.03 -11.88 -18.70
CA LYS A 184 25.83 -12.38 -20.07
C LYS A 184 24.83 -13.55 -20.16
N ILE A 185 23.84 -13.56 -19.26
CA ILE A 185 22.80 -14.60 -19.22
C ILE A 185 21.90 -14.46 -20.46
N SER A 186 21.58 -15.58 -21.12
CA SER A 186 20.74 -15.58 -22.30
C SER A 186 19.28 -15.21 -21.97
N LEU A 187 18.50 -14.76 -22.97
CA LEU A 187 17.06 -14.54 -22.76
C LEU A 187 16.36 -15.82 -22.30
N ALA A 188 16.75 -16.92 -22.93
CA ALA A 188 16.06 -18.20 -22.81
C ALA A 188 16.22 -18.73 -21.39
N ASP A 189 17.42 -18.61 -20.83
CA ASP A 189 17.70 -19.08 -19.47
C ASP A 189 16.97 -18.22 -18.44
N TYR A 190 17.01 -16.89 -18.58
CA TYR A 190 16.31 -15.99 -17.65
C TYR A 190 14.79 -16.23 -17.67
N VAL A 191 14.19 -16.27 -18.86
CA VAL A 191 12.74 -16.49 -19.01
C VAL A 191 12.35 -17.92 -18.61
N GLY A 192 13.20 -18.90 -18.89
CA GLY A 192 13.02 -20.28 -18.44
C GLY A 192 12.98 -20.39 -16.92
N SER A 193 13.97 -19.79 -16.24
CA SER A 193 14.00 -19.73 -14.77
C SER A 193 12.81 -18.97 -14.19
N LEU A 194 12.35 -17.90 -14.85
CA LEU A 194 11.16 -17.14 -14.44
C LEU A 194 9.89 -17.98 -14.55
N ARG A 195 9.71 -18.71 -15.67
CA ARG A 195 8.55 -19.59 -15.88
C ARG A 195 8.49 -20.76 -14.89
N LEU A 196 9.66 -21.29 -14.50
CA LEU A 196 9.73 -22.32 -13.47
C LEU A 196 9.45 -21.76 -12.06
N ALA A 197 9.71 -20.47 -11.85
CA ALA A 197 9.51 -19.80 -10.56
C ALA A 197 8.09 -19.30 -10.36
N MET A 198 7.44 -18.79 -11.41
CA MET A 198 6.14 -18.13 -11.35
C MET A 198 5.02 -19.03 -11.84
N GLN A 199 3.97 -19.12 -11.03
CA GLN A 199 2.68 -19.69 -11.41
C GLN A 199 1.71 -18.55 -11.77
N PRO A 200 0.74 -18.77 -12.67
CA PRO A 200 -0.29 -17.78 -12.97
C PRO A 200 -1.06 -17.30 -11.73
N TRP A 201 -1.17 -18.17 -10.72
CA TRP A 201 -1.80 -17.86 -9.44
C TRP A 201 -1.08 -16.75 -8.66
N ASP A 202 0.24 -16.61 -8.81
CA ASP A 202 1.02 -15.58 -8.10
C ASP A 202 0.57 -14.18 -8.50
N ILE A 203 0.20 -13.97 -9.77
CA ILE A 203 -0.25 -12.66 -10.27
C ILE A 203 -1.55 -12.25 -9.58
N VAL A 204 -2.46 -13.21 -9.40
CA VAL A 204 -3.74 -12.99 -8.70
C VAL A 204 -3.48 -12.71 -7.22
N GLU A 205 -2.61 -13.51 -6.59
CA GLU A 205 -2.26 -13.35 -5.18
C GLU A 205 -1.66 -11.95 -4.91
N VAL A 206 -0.67 -11.54 -5.69
CA VAL A 206 -0.01 -10.23 -5.63
C VAL A 206 -1.01 -9.09 -5.86
N SER A 207 -1.92 -9.24 -6.81
CA SER A 207 -2.97 -8.25 -7.08
C SER A 207 -3.93 -8.09 -5.90
N ILE A 208 -4.35 -9.22 -5.29
CA ILE A 208 -5.24 -9.21 -4.11
C ILE A 208 -4.51 -8.60 -2.91
N LYS A 209 -3.25 -8.97 -2.66
CA LYS A 209 -2.40 -8.35 -1.62
C LYS A 209 -2.33 -6.83 -1.81
N GLY A 210 -2.03 -6.38 -3.03
CA GLY A 210 -1.98 -4.96 -3.38
C GLY A 210 -3.31 -4.25 -3.16
N MET A 211 -4.42 -4.88 -3.55
CA MET A 211 -5.76 -4.30 -3.36
C MET A 211 -6.11 -4.11 -1.87
N ILE A 212 -5.87 -5.14 -1.05
CA ILE A 212 -6.12 -5.07 0.40
C ILE A 212 -5.21 -4.03 1.06
N ALA A 213 -3.94 -3.98 0.67
CA ALA A 213 -2.99 -2.97 1.12
C ALA A 213 -3.50 -1.55 0.81
N GLY A 214 -3.88 -1.28 -0.44
CA GLY A 214 -4.40 0.02 -0.86
C GLY A 214 -5.69 0.43 -0.16
N MET A 215 -6.63 -0.50 0.02
CA MET A 215 -7.85 -0.24 0.79
C MET A 215 -7.54 0.13 2.25
N GLY A 216 -6.60 -0.58 2.87
CA GLY A 216 -6.14 -0.29 4.23
C GLY A 216 -5.46 1.07 4.34
N ILE A 217 -4.58 1.43 3.40
CA ILE A 217 -3.92 2.74 3.36
C ILE A 217 -4.96 3.86 3.31
N ALA A 218 -5.91 3.79 2.36
CA ALA A 218 -6.95 4.79 2.24
C ALA A 218 -7.82 4.89 3.49
N ALA A 219 -8.19 3.75 4.09
CA ALA A 219 -9.00 3.72 5.31
C ALA A 219 -8.25 4.37 6.49
N LEU A 220 -7.00 3.98 6.73
CA LEU A 220 -6.19 4.44 7.86
C LEU A 220 -5.81 5.92 7.75
N CYS A 221 -5.36 6.36 6.57
CA CYS A 221 -5.09 7.78 6.31
C CYS A 221 -6.36 8.64 6.43
N SER A 222 -7.49 8.15 5.93
CA SER A 222 -8.75 8.89 6.05
C SER A 222 -9.25 8.97 7.49
N PHE A 223 -9.09 7.88 8.23
CA PHE A 223 -9.47 7.80 9.63
C PHE A 223 -8.67 8.78 10.50
N GLU A 224 -7.35 8.81 10.37
CA GLU A 224 -6.52 9.75 11.13
C GLU A 224 -6.73 11.20 10.68
N GLY A 225 -6.97 11.44 9.39
CA GLY A 225 -7.33 12.76 8.86
C GLY A 225 -8.63 13.30 9.47
N LEU A 226 -9.70 12.50 9.49
CA LEU A 226 -10.99 12.90 10.06
C LEU A 226 -10.98 13.04 11.59
N ARG A 227 -10.00 12.42 12.27
CA ARG A 227 -9.77 12.56 13.72
C ARG A 227 -8.85 13.71 14.10
N ALA A 228 -8.40 14.51 13.14
CA ALA A 228 -7.63 15.72 13.43
C ALA A 228 -8.42 16.67 14.34
N GLY A 229 -7.72 17.34 15.27
CA GLY A 229 -8.31 18.42 16.05
C GLY A 229 -8.61 19.65 15.19
N ARG A 230 -9.13 20.72 15.82
CA ARG A 230 -9.50 21.96 15.13
C ARG A 230 -8.33 22.91 14.86
N ALA A 231 -7.17 22.67 15.49
CA ALA A 231 -6.02 23.53 15.30
C ALA A 231 -5.29 23.17 13.98
N PRO A 232 -4.83 24.14 13.17
CA PRO A 232 -4.06 23.87 11.96
C PRO A 232 -2.79 23.04 12.20
N THR A 233 -2.22 23.11 13.41
CA THR A 233 -1.07 22.30 13.85
C THR A 233 -1.37 20.80 13.94
N GLU A 234 -2.63 20.39 13.90
CA GLU A 234 -3.05 18.99 13.91
C GLU A 234 -2.94 18.31 12.54
N ILE A 235 -2.90 19.08 11.43
CA ILE A 235 -2.78 18.54 10.07
C ILE A 235 -1.52 17.65 9.92
N PRO A 236 -0.29 18.15 10.18
CA PRO A 236 0.90 17.30 10.07
C PRO A 236 0.89 16.14 11.08
N ARG A 237 0.28 16.30 12.26
CA ARG A 237 0.15 15.22 13.25
C ARG A 237 -0.76 14.09 12.76
N ALA A 238 -1.87 14.42 12.10
CA ALA A 238 -2.77 13.45 11.50
C ALA A 238 -2.09 12.70 10.34
N VAL A 239 -1.36 13.43 9.49
CA VAL A 239 -0.57 12.84 8.39
C VAL A 239 0.42 11.80 8.93
N THR A 240 1.24 12.17 9.91
CA THR A 240 2.24 11.26 10.49
C THR A 240 1.60 10.03 11.12
N ARG A 241 0.50 10.20 11.88
CA ARG A 241 -0.23 9.06 12.46
C ARG A 241 -0.80 8.14 11.39
N GLY A 242 -1.39 8.70 10.33
CA GLY A 242 -1.93 7.93 9.21
C GLY A 242 -0.85 7.14 8.47
N VAL A 243 0.32 7.75 8.24
CA VAL A 243 1.47 7.09 7.61
C VAL A 243 1.97 5.92 8.48
N VAL A 244 2.21 6.17 9.77
CA VAL A 244 2.71 5.12 10.69
C VAL A 244 1.72 3.97 10.80
N ALA A 245 0.42 4.26 10.96
CA ALA A 245 -0.61 3.24 11.02
C ALA A 245 -0.67 2.41 9.72
N SER A 246 -0.59 3.07 8.57
CA SER A 246 -0.60 2.40 7.26
C SER A 246 0.63 1.54 7.04
N LEU A 247 1.83 2.00 7.45
CA LEU A 247 3.06 1.22 7.37
C LEU A 247 2.98 -0.04 8.22
N LEU A 248 2.54 0.07 9.47
CA LEU A 248 2.36 -1.09 10.35
C LEU A 248 1.34 -2.08 9.80
N PHE A 249 0.23 -1.58 9.24
CA PHE A 249 -0.78 -2.41 8.60
C PHE A 249 -0.22 -3.17 7.39
N VAL A 250 0.47 -2.48 6.48
CA VAL A 250 1.01 -3.10 5.26
C VAL A 250 2.10 -4.11 5.59
N VAL A 251 3.00 -3.80 6.52
CA VAL A 251 4.04 -4.75 6.96
C VAL A 251 3.42 -5.97 7.64
N GLY A 252 2.43 -5.75 8.53
CA GLY A 252 1.71 -6.84 9.18
C GLY A 252 0.95 -7.72 8.18
N LEU A 253 0.33 -7.11 7.17
CA LEU A 253 -0.35 -7.80 6.08
C LEU A 253 0.64 -8.67 5.28
N ALA A 254 1.78 -8.10 4.88
CA ALA A 254 2.82 -8.82 4.16
C ALA A 254 3.32 -10.04 4.96
N GLY A 255 3.61 -9.86 6.26
CA GLY A 255 4.01 -10.95 7.15
C GLY A 255 2.94 -12.05 7.29
N LEU A 256 1.67 -11.67 7.44
CA LEU A 256 0.56 -12.62 7.51
C LEU A 256 0.46 -13.48 6.25
N PHE A 257 0.50 -12.85 5.07
CA PHE A 257 0.45 -13.57 3.80
C PHE A 257 1.65 -14.51 3.61
N ALA A 258 2.86 -14.06 3.98
CA ALA A 258 4.05 -14.88 3.91
C ALA A 258 3.91 -16.15 4.78
N VAL A 259 3.41 -16.02 6.01
CA VAL A 259 3.18 -17.17 6.91
C VAL A 259 2.12 -18.12 6.37
N VAL A 260 0.97 -17.59 5.91
CA VAL A 260 -0.11 -18.40 5.34
C VAL A 260 0.39 -19.21 4.13
N ARG A 261 1.26 -18.62 3.32
CA ARG A 261 1.81 -19.28 2.13
C ARG A 261 2.83 -20.36 2.49
N TYR A 262 3.70 -20.12 3.46
CA TYR A 262 4.70 -21.09 3.92
C TYR A 262 4.09 -22.29 4.67
N THR A 263 2.88 -22.14 5.18
CA THR A 263 2.17 -23.23 5.88
C THR A 263 1.44 -24.18 4.91
N ARG A 264 1.42 -23.88 3.60
CA ARG A 264 0.81 -24.70 2.53
C ARG A 264 1.85 -25.26 1.58
#